data_AF-A0A2V5SK35-F1
#
_entry.id   AF-A0A2V5SK35-F1
#
_cell.length_a   1.000
_cell.length_b   1.000
_cell.length_c   1.000
_cell.angle_alpha   90.00
_cell.angle_beta   90.00
_cell.angle_gamma   90.00
#
_symmetry.space_group_name_H-M   'P 1'
#
loop_
_entity.id
_entity.type
_entity.pdbx_description
1 polymer ?
#
loop_
_entity_poly.entity_id
_entity_poly.type
_entity_poly.pdbx_seq_one_letter_code
_entity_poly.pdbx_strand_id
1 'polypeptide(L)'
;MDAELENLVESGRLTAKAAERLEQLKPGAFCLHKSWGFGRVAEWNLLLNQIVIDFTNKPNHPMQLAYAAENLTPIPPEHFLARKTSEPDAIKALLKSDPAAVVRNILESLGGKATLAQISEMLVGDLFTETEWKRW
;
A
#
# COMPACT_ATOMS: atom_id res chain seq x y z
N MET A 1 3.63 -18.57 -12.56
CA MET A 1 2.68 -17.55 -12.07
C MET A 1 1.70 -18.31 -11.17
N ASP A 2 0.83 -17.64 -10.40
CA ASP A 2 -0.19 -18.37 -9.65
C ASP A 2 -1.10 -19.16 -10.61
N ALA A 3 -1.37 -20.44 -10.32
CA ALA A 3 -2.11 -21.32 -11.23
C ALA A 3 -3.54 -20.82 -11.51
N GLU A 4 -4.19 -20.17 -10.55
CA GLU A 4 -5.52 -19.62 -10.75
C GLU A 4 -5.49 -18.38 -11.67
N LEU A 5 -4.44 -17.56 -11.59
CA LEU A 5 -4.24 -16.44 -12.51
C LEU A 5 -3.90 -16.93 -13.92
N GLU A 6 -3.10 -18.00 -14.07
CA GLU A 6 -2.81 -18.65 -15.35
C GLU A 6 -4.10 -19.10 -16.04
N ASN A 7 -5.00 -19.78 -15.31
CA ASN A 7 -6.32 -20.19 -15.83
C ASN A 7 -7.18 -19.00 -16.29
N LEU A 8 -7.11 -17.86 -15.59
CA LEU A 8 -7.82 -16.63 -15.98
C LEU A 8 -7.23 -16.00 -17.25
N VAL A 9 -5.93 -16.16 -17.49
CA VAL A 9 -5.29 -15.73 -18.73
C VAL A 9 -5.67 -16.65 -19.88
N GLU A 10 -5.61 -17.97 -19.69
CA GLU A 10 -5.97 -18.95 -20.72
C GLU A 10 -7.44 -18.83 -21.15
N SER A 11 -8.34 -18.54 -20.19
CA SER A 11 -9.76 -18.30 -20.48
C SER A 11 -10.05 -16.91 -21.08
N GLY A 12 -9.05 -16.05 -21.25
CA GLY A 12 -9.19 -14.70 -21.80
C GLY A 12 -9.83 -13.68 -20.87
N ARG A 13 -10.04 -14.01 -19.59
CA ARG A 13 -10.60 -13.10 -18.57
C ARG A 13 -9.58 -12.08 -18.08
N LEU A 14 -8.29 -12.39 -18.18
CA LEU A 14 -7.17 -11.50 -17.88
C LEU A 14 -6.13 -11.52 -19.01
N THR A 15 -5.37 -10.44 -19.11
CA THR A 15 -4.14 -10.43 -19.91
C THR A 15 -2.96 -10.93 -19.08
N ALA A 16 -1.94 -11.50 -19.72
CA ALA A 16 -0.71 -11.92 -19.02
C ALA A 16 -0.09 -10.76 -18.21
N LYS A 17 -0.06 -9.56 -18.77
CA LYS A 17 0.42 -8.34 -18.09
C LYS A 17 -0.42 -8.00 -16.85
N ALA A 18 -1.74 -8.17 -16.91
CA ALA A 18 -2.60 -7.94 -15.75
C ALA A 18 -2.35 -8.99 -14.66
N ALA A 19 -2.16 -10.26 -15.05
CA ALA A 19 -1.83 -11.33 -14.12
C ALA A 19 -0.47 -11.10 -13.43
N GLU A 20 0.56 -10.66 -14.16
CA GLU A 20 1.86 -10.28 -13.56
C GLU A 20 1.76 -9.14 -12.54
N ARG A 21 0.86 -8.17 -12.78
CA ARG A 21 0.59 -7.10 -11.81
C ARG A 21 -0.14 -7.63 -10.59
N LEU A 22 -1.13 -8.49 -10.79
CA LEU A 22 -1.88 -9.11 -9.70
C LEU A 22 -0.99 -10.00 -8.85
N GLU A 23 0.00 -10.70 -9.41
CA GLU A 23 0.97 -11.51 -8.65
C GLU A 23 1.68 -10.71 -7.53
N GLN A 24 1.86 -9.40 -7.72
CA GLN A 24 2.44 -8.49 -6.70
C GLN A 24 1.43 -7.99 -5.67
N LEU A 25 0.15 -8.30 -5.87
CA LEU A 25 -1.01 -7.89 -5.07
C LEU A 25 -1.69 -9.10 -4.43
N LYS A 26 -0.91 -10.09 -3.99
CA LYS A 26 -1.41 -11.25 -3.23
C LYS A 26 -2.04 -10.82 -1.89
N PRO A 27 -2.91 -11.64 -1.28
CA PRO A 27 -3.37 -11.41 0.09
C PRO A 27 -2.22 -11.08 1.04
N GLY A 28 -2.39 -10.00 1.80
CA GLY A 28 -1.38 -9.44 2.69
C GLY A 28 -0.45 -8.39 2.05
N ALA A 29 -0.39 -8.30 0.71
CA ALA A 29 0.40 -7.27 0.02
C ALA A 29 -0.17 -5.86 0.24
N PHE A 30 0.66 -4.85 -0.02
CA PHE A 30 0.32 -3.45 0.15
C PHE A 30 0.26 -2.75 -1.21
N CYS A 31 -0.62 -1.76 -1.32
CA CYS A 31 -0.77 -1.00 -2.55
C CYS A 31 -1.21 0.45 -2.30
N LEU A 32 -1.05 1.27 -3.34
CA LEU A 32 -1.60 2.61 -3.43
C LEU A 32 -2.63 2.67 -4.55
N HIS A 33 -3.76 3.30 -4.27
CA HIS A 33 -4.75 3.73 -5.26
C HIS A 33 -4.79 5.26 -5.31
N LYS A 34 -4.89 5.85 -6.51
CA LYS A 34 -4.85 7.32 -6.69
C LYS A 34 -5.94 8.06 -5.90
N SER A 35 -7.14 7.48 -5.79
CA SER A 35 -8.29 8.12 -5.13
C SER A 35 -8.55 7.63 -3.71
N TRP A 36 -8.03 6.46 -3.33
CA TRP A 36 -8.36 5.82 -2.05
C TRP A 36 -7.14 5.69 -1.13
N GLY A 37 -5.96 6.03 -1.63
CA GLY A 37 -4.72 6.02 -0.86
C GLY A 37 -4.21 4.61 -0.60
N PHE A 38 -3.62 4.43 0.57
CA PHE A 38 -3.04 3.17 1.01
C PHE A 38 -4.10 2.10 1.21
N GLY A 39 -3.76 0.89 0.78
CA GLY A 39 -4.57 -0.30 1.04
C GLY A 39 -3.72 -1.54 1.28
N ARG A 40 -4.29 -2.48 2.02
CA ARG A 40 -3.77 -3.85 2.18
C ARG A 40 -4.72 -4.82 1.50
N VAL A 41 -4.19 -5.72 0.70
CA VAL A 41 -4.99 -6.76 0.06
C VAL A 41 -5.48 -7.72 1.14
N ALA A 42 -6.80 -7.81 1.30
CA ALA A 42 -7.42 -8.74 2.23
C ALA A 42 -7.51 -10.13 1.61
N GLU A 43 -7.99 -10.20 0.36
CA GLU A 43 -8.36 -11.47 -0.27
C GLU A 43 -8.32 -11.37 -1.80
N TRP A 44 -8.00 -12.51 -2.43
CA TRP A 44 -8.35 -12.77 -3.82
C TRP A 44 -9.62 -13.61 -3.89
N ASN A 45 -10.66 -13.05 -4.49
CA ASN A 45 -11.87 -13.78 -4.82
C ASN A 45 -11.91 -14.02 -6.33
N LEU A 46 -11.00 -14.88 -6.81
CA LEU A 46 -10.79 -15.14 -8.24
C LEU A 46 -12.01 -15.78 -8.90
N LEU A 47 -12.80 -16.55 -8.14
CA LEU A 47 -14.08 -17.09 -8.58
C LEU A 47 -15.02 -15.96 -9.04
N LEU A 48 -15.12 -14.88 -8.26
CA LEU A 48 -15.93 -13.71 -8.58
C LEU A 48 -15.21 -12.67 -9.45
N ASN A 49 -14.00 -12.97 -9.95
CA ASN A 49 -13.16 -12.02 -10.69
C ASN A 49 -12.77 -10.77 -9.87
N GLN A 50 -12.60 -10.92 -8.56
CA GLN A 50 -12.40 -9.79 -7.66
C GLN A 50 -11.15 -9.93 -6.79
N ILE A 51 -10.62 -8.78 -6.40
CA ILE A 51 -9.68 -8.60 -5.30
C ILE A 51 -10.34 -7.69 -4.28
N VAL A 52 -10.20 -8.05 -3.01
CA VAL A 52 -10.74 -7.29 -1.87
C VAL A 52 -9.59 -6.60 -1.17
N ILE A 53 -9.73 -5.30 -0.97
CA ILE A 53 -8.68 -4.45 -0.39
C ILE A 53 -9.26 -3.63 0.75
N ASP A 54 -8.54 -3.61 1.86
CA ASP A 54 -8.77 -2.70 2.96
C ASP A 54 -8.03 -1.40 2.72
N PHE A 55 -8.71 -0.43 2.12
CA PHE A 55 -8.19 0.94 2.04
C PHE A 55 -8.47 1.68 3.35
N THR A 56 -7.60 2.64 3.71
CA THR A 56 -7.74 3.42 4.96
C THR A 56 -9.13 4.03 5.15
N ASN A 57 -9.76 4.51 4.07
CA ASN A 57 -11.09 5.14 4.12
C ASN A 57 -12.23 4.25 3.55
N LYS A 58 -11.92 3.02 3.12
CA LYS A 58 -12.86 2.12 2.46
C LYS A 58 -12.48 0.66 2.73
N PRO A 59 -12.75 0.16 3.95
CA PRO A 59 -12.44 -1.22 4.32
C PRO A 59 -13.29 -2.21 3.52
N ASN A 60 -12.79 -3.42 3.34
CA ASN A 60 -13.43 -4.54 2.65
C ASN A 60 -13.96 -4.16 1.25
N HIS A 61 -13.17 -3.44 0.47
CA HIS A 61 -13.61 -2.94 -0.83
C HIS A 61 -13.31 -3.95 -1.97
N PRO A 62 -14.34 -4.53 -2.61
CA PRO A 62 -14.13 -5.38 -3.78
C PRO A 62 -13.90 -4.54 -5.03
N MET A 63 -12.96 -4.98 -5.88
CA MET A 63 -12.74 -4.44 -7.21
C MET A 63 -12.43 -5.54 -8.23
N GLN A 64 -12.75 -5.29 -9.51
CA GLN A 64 -12.46 -6.24 -10.59
C GLN A 64 -10.96 -6.39 -10.79
N LEU A 65 -10.49 -7.63 -11.04
CA LEU A 65 -9.06 -7.94 -11.18
C LEU A 65 -8.35 -7.09 -12.25
N ALA A 66 -8.98 -6.90 -13.42
CA ALA A 66 -8.41 -6.07 -14.47
C ALA A 66 -8.26 -4.59 -14.06
N TYR A 67 -9.26 -4.05 -13.35
CA TYR A 67 -9.21 -2.67 -12.84
C TYR A 67 -8.13 -2.51 -11.77
N ALA A 68 -8.00 -3.49 -10.88
CA ALA A 68 -6.97 -3.54 -9.86
C ALA A 68 -5.56 -3.54 -10.48
N ALA A 69 -5.33 -4.40 -11.48
CA ALA A 69 -4.06 -4.52 -12.17
C ALA A 69 -3.62 -3.22 -12.87
N GLU A 70 -4.58 -2.38 -13.28
CA GLU A 70 -4.32 -1.11 -13.95
C GLU A 70 -4.15 0.06 -12.96
N ASN A 71 -4.91 0.07 -11.86
CA ASN A 71 -5.05 1.26 -11.01
C ASN A 71 -4.31 1.17 -9.67
N LEU A 72 -3.79 0.00 -9.31
CA LEU A 72 -3.02 -0.20 -8.09
C LEU A 72 -1.53 -0.16 -8.37
N THR A 73 -0.82 0.55 -7.50
CA THR A 73 0.64 0.50 -7.44
C THR A 73 1.04 -0.35 -6.25
N PRO A 74 1.57 -1.58 -6.44
CA PRO A 74 2.13 -2.37 -5.35
C PRO A 74 3.25 -1.60 -4.65
N ILE A 75 3.33 -1.71 -3.32
CA ILE A 75 4.43 -1.15 -2.54
C ILE A 75 5.06 -2.23 -1.67
N PRO A 76 6.39 -2.19 -1.45
CA PRO A 76 7.08 -3.20 -0.66
C PRO A 76 6.73 -3.06 0.84
N PRO A 77 6.86 -4.14 1.64
CA PRO A 77 6.65 -4.10 3.09
C PRO A 77 7.51 -3.05 3.82
N GLU A 78 8.68 -2.72 3.28
CA GLU A 78 9.62 -1.74 3.81
C GLU A 78 9.18 -0.29 3.56
N HIS A 79 8.21 -0.07 2.67
CA HIS A 79 7.64 1.24 2.42
C HIS A 79 7.05 1.82 3.71
N PHE A 80 7.29 3.10 3.97
CA PHE A 80 6.92 3.75 5.24
C PHE A 80 5.44 3.57 5.60
N LEU A 81 4.53 3.71 4.62
CA LEU A 81 3.09 3.46 4.86
C LEU A 81 2.80 2.00 5.29
N ALA A 82 3.46 1.01 4.67
CA ALA A 82 3.27 -0.39 5.04
C ALA A 82 3.79 -0.67 6.46
N ARG A 83 4.97 -0.12 6.81
CA ARG A 83 5.55 -0.22 8.15
C ARG A 83 4.71 0.52 9.19
N LYS A 84 4.30 1.77 8.92
CA LYS A 84 3.44 2.57 9.81
C LYS A 84 2.18 1.83 10.21
N THR A 85 1.56 1.09 9.28
CA THR A 85 0.35 0.30 9.56
C THR A 85 0.65 -1.04 10.23
N SER A 86 1.73 -1.72 9.86
CA SER A 86 2.02 -3.09 10.34
C SER A 86 2.78 -3.13 11.67
N GLU A 87 3.58 -2.10 11.94
CA GLU A 87 4.43 -1.98 13.13
C GLU A 87 4.39 -0.56 13.74
N PRO A 88 3.20 -0.03 14.07
CA PRO A 88 3.03 1.35 14.52
C PRO A 88 3.85 1.69 15.77
N ASP A 89 4.00 0.76 16.71
CA ASP A 89 4.76 0.99 17.93
C ASP A 89 6.27 1.07 17.67
N ALA A 90 6.78 0.29 16.71
CA ALA A 90 8.18 0.36 16.29
C ALA A 90 8.49 1.72 15.64
N ILE A 91 7.59 2.22 14.79
CA ILE A 91 7.71 3.55 14.19
C ILE A 91 7.65 4.65 15.26
N LYS A 92 6.74 4.55 16.24
CA LYS A 92 6.67 5.50 17.36
C LYS A 92 7.93 5.49 18.22
N ALA A 93 8.55 4.33 18.42
CA ALA A 93 9.83 4.22 19.11
C ALA A 93 10.95 4.90 18.29
N LEU A 94 11.03 4.64 16.99
CA LEU A 94 12.02 5.27 16.09
C LEU A 94 11.86 6.80 16.04
N LEU A 95 10.64 7.32 16.02
CA LEU A 95 10.40 8.78 16.08
C LEU A 95 11.02 9.45 17.31
N LYS A 96 11.22 8.71 18.41
CA LYS A 96 11.84 9.20 19.65
C LYS A 96 13.35 8.98 19.69
N SER A 97 13.81 7.81 19.23
CA SER A 97 15.23 7.41 19.34
C SER A 97 16.08 7.81 18.15
N ASP A 98 15.53 7.75 16.93
CA ASP A 98 16.20 8.08 15.67
C ASP A 98 15.19 8.65 14.65
N PRO A 99 14.78 9.91 14.81
CA PRO A 99 13.83 10.56 13.89
C PRO A 99 14.37 10.64 12.46
N ALA A 100 15.70 10.71 12.28
CA ALA A 100 16.32 10.74 10.97
C ALA A 100 16.13 9.41 10.21
N ALA A 101 16.12 8.26 10.90
CA ALA A 101 15.78 6.98 10.27
C ALA A 101 14.34 6.94 9.74
N VAL A 102 13.39 7.57 10.42
CA VAL A 102 12.00 7.66 9.94
C VAL A 102 11.91 8.51 8.69
N VAL A 103 12.53 9.70 8.70
CA VAL A 103 12.57 10.58 7.52
C VAL A 103 13.27 9.89 6.35
N ARG A 104 14.37 9.16 6.59
CA ARG A 104 15.06 8.37 5.56
C ARG A 104 14.13 7.33 4.94
N ASN A 105 13.37 6.58 5.75
CA ASN A 105 12.44 5.58 5.24
C ASN A 105 11.30 6.22 4.42
N ILE A 106 10.81 7.40 4.81
CA ILE A 106 9.86 8.18 3.99
C ILE A 106 10.48 8.56 2.64
N LEU A 107 11.71 9.08 2.64
CA LEU A 107 12.41 9.47 1.41
C LEU A 107 12.61 8.26 0.48
N GLU A 108 13.09 7.13 1.00
CA GLU A 108 13.25 5.88 0.24
C GLU A 108 11.92 5.43 -0.38
N SER A 109 10.84 5.53 0.38
CA SER A 109 9.47 5.20 -0.05
C SER A 109 8.96 6.12 -1.18
N LEU A 110 9.43 7.36 -1.22
CA LEU A 110 9.05 8.37 -2.22
C LEU A 110 10.11 8.53 -3.34
N GLY A 111 11.00 7.56 -3.51
CA GLY A 111 12.00 7.56 -4.60
C GLY A 111 13.20 8.47 -4.34
N GLY A 112 13.59 8.61 -3.07
CA GLY A 112 14.78 9.34 -2.62
C GLY A 112 14.58 10.85 -2.38
N LYS A 113 13.36 11.38 -2.59
CA LYS A 113 13.05 12.80 -2.39
C LYS A 113 11.61 13.01 -1.94
N ALA A 114 11.39 14.00 -1.11
CA ALA A 114 10.06 14.43 -0.68
C ALA A 114 10.09 15.91 -0.29
N THR A 115 8.96 16.59 -0.45
CA THR A 115 8.76 17.92 0.13
C THR A 115 8.39 17.81 1.61
N LEU A 116 8.54 18.90 2.36
CA LEU A 116 8.10 18.94 3.75
C LEU A 116 6.60 18.63 3.88
N ALA A 117 5.79 19.10 2.93
CA ALA A 117 4.35 18.83 2.89
C ALA A 117 4.06 17.32 2.75
N GLN A 118 4.76 16.63 1.83
CA GLN A 118 4.61 15.19 1.65
C GLN A 118 5.01 14.40 2.90
N ILE A 119 6.10 14.82 3.58
CA ILE A 119 6.52 14.20 4.84
C ILE A 119 5.46 14.40 5.92
N SER A 120 4.95 15.63 6.07
CA SER A 120 3.92 15.93 7.07
C SER A 120 2.62 15.16 6.81
N GLU A 121 2.19 15.02 5.56
CA GLU A 121 0.99 14.25 5.19
C GLU A 121 1.08 12.78 5.59
N MET A 122 2.29 12.21 5.63
CA MET A 122 2.49 10.82 6.01
C MET A 122 2.58 10.61 7.54
N LEU A 123 2.90 11.65 8.30
CA LEU A 123 3.13 11.59 9.75
C LEU A 123 1.95 12.14 10.57
N VAL A 124 1.33 13.22 10.11
CA VAL A 124 0.23 13.90 10.80
C VAL A 124 -1.07 13.12 10.65
N GLY A 125 -1.86 13.06 11.72
CA GLY A 125 -3.12 12.32 11.82
C GLY A 125 -2.95 10.96 12.49
N ASP A 126 -1.91 10.20 12.12
CA ASP A 126 -1.66 8.86 12.66
C ASP A 126 -0.60 8.83 13.77
N LEU A 127 0.50 9.59 13.60
CA LEU A 127 1.67 9.56 14.49
C LEU A 127 1.82 10.88 15.27
N PHE A 128 1.44 11.99 14.66
CA PHE A 128 1.44 13.31 15.29
C PHE A 128 0.09 14.02 15.08
N THR A 129 -0.28 14.83 16.06
CA THR A 129 -1.19 15.96 15.83
C THR A 129 -0.44 17.09 15.12
N GLU A 130 -1.20 18.00 14.49
CA GLU A 130 -0.65 19.24 13.89
C GLU A 130 0.23 20.06 14.86
N THR A 131 -0.13 20.06 16.15
CA THR A 131 0.62 20.82 17.16
C THR A 131 1.92 20.12 17.54
N GLU A 132 1.91 18.78 17.66
CA GLU A 132 3.11 18.01 17.94
C GLU A 132 4.10 18.08 16.77
N TRP A 133 3.62 17.96 15.53
CA TRP A 133 4.45 18.08 14.33
C TRP A 133 5.18 19.41 14.25
N LYS A 134 4.52 20.53 14.56
CA LYS A 134 5.16 21.86 14.56
C LYS A 134 6.26 22.04 15.60
N ARG A 135 6.33 21.15 16.60
CA ARG A 135 7.31 21.20 17.70
C ARG A 135 8.41 20.14 17.56
N TRP A 136 8.19 19.14 16.73
CA TRP A 136 9.11 18.03 16.45
C TRP A 136 10.17 18.47 15.44
#